data_AF-A0A378FTT2-F1
#
_entry.id   AF-A0A378FTT2-F1
#
_cell.length_a   1.000
_cell.length_b   1.000
_cell.length_c   1.000
_cell.angle_alpha   90.00
_cell.angle_beta   90.00
_cell.angle_gamma   90.00
#
_symmetry.space_group_name_H-M   'P 1'
#
loop_
_entity.id
_entity.type
_entity.pdbx_description
1 polymer ?
#
loop_
_entity_poly.entity_id
_entity_poly.type
_entity_poly.pdbx_seq_one_letter_code
_entity_poly.pdbx_strand_id
1 'polypeptide(L)'
;MPRFLTATFSHPRSNITKMASGEPLNDDDRTPWLQALNDAAFAMQRTNKVSLIVCSALKKSYRDILRKGNPNLSFIYLKGDFDVIESRLKARKGHFLNPNVGDAV
;
A
#
# COMPACT_ATOMS: atom_id res chain seq x y z
N MET A 1 -13.59 -9.20 -15.36
CA MET A 1 -12.40 -9.54 -14.53
C MET A 1 -12.18 -8.42 -13.52
N PRO A 2 -11.73 -8.72 -12.29
CA PRO A 2 -11.44 -7.68 -11.30
C PRO A 2 -10.26 -6.81 -11.75
N ARG A 3 -10.31 -5.52 -11.44
CA ARG A 3 -9.20 -4.59 -11.71
C ARG A 3 -8.22 -4.61 -10.53
N PHE A 4 -6.93 -4.73 -10.83
CA PHE A 4 -5.85 -4.71 -9.84
C PHE A 4 -5.02 -3.44 -9.94
N LEU A 5 -4.58 -2.92 -8.80
CA LEU A 5 -3.63 -1.82 -8.66
C LEU A 5 -2.68 -2.12 -7.50
N THR A 6 -1.38 -1.94 -7.68
CA THR A 6 -0.43 -1.91 -6.56
C THR A 6 -0.21 -0.47 -6.14
N ALA A 7 -0.33 -0.19 -4.84
CA ALA A 7 -0.24 1.17 -4.33
C ALA A 7 1.15 1.81 -4.56
N THR A 8 2.18 0.98 -4.74
CA THR A 8 3.55 1.41 -5.01
C THR A 8 3.68 2.28 -6.27
N PHE A 9 2.82 2.07 -7.28
CA PHE A 9 2.83 2.87 -8.51
C PHE A 9 2.30 4.29 -8.33
N SER A 10 1.61 4.58 -7.21
CA SER A 10 1.02 5.89 -6.94
C SER A 10 1.90 6.76 -6.05
N HIS A 11 3.11 6.31 -5.67
CA HIS A 11 4.01 7.16 -4.91
C HIS A 11 4.46 8.37 -5.74
N PRO A 12 4.45 9.58 -5.16
CA PRO A 12 5.07 10.73 -5.79
C PRO A 12 6.59 10.48 -5.92
N ARG A 13 7.21 11.14 -6.90
CA ARG A 13 8.64 11.00 -7.18
C ARG A 13 9.51 11.29 -5.95
N SER A 14 9.09 12.23 -5.09
CA SER A 14 9.76 12.53 -3.82
C SER A 14 9.89 11.31 -2.91
N ASN A 15 8.81 10.53 -2.78
CA ASN A 15 8.79 9.34 -1.93
C ASN A 15 9.68 8.24 -2.52
N ILE A 16 9.65 8.06 -3.84
CA ILE A 16 10.51 7.10 -4.52
C ILE A 16 11.98 7.44 -4.29
N THR A 17 12.36 8.71 -4.44
CA THR A 17 13.73 9.17 -4.19
C THR A 17 14.15 8.93 -2.73
N LYS A 18 13.29 9.25 -1.77
CA LYS A 18 13.57 9.07 -0.34
C LYS A 18 13.71 7.60 0.06
N MET A 19 12.83 6.74 -0.46
CA MET A 19 12.97 5.29 -0.25
C MET A 19 14.23 4.74 -0.93
N ALA A 20 14.59 5.26 -2.11
CA ALA A 20 15.80 4.86 -2.82
C ALA A 20 17.09 5.28 -2.09
N SER A 21 17.06 6.35 -1.28
CA SER A 21 18.17 6.71 -0.40
C SER A 21 18.20 5.90 0.91
N GLY A 22 17.28 4.94 1.09
CA GLY A 22 17.19 4.09 2.28
C GLY A 22 16.51 4.78 3.47
N GLU A 23 15.94 5.98 3.27
CA GLU A 23 15.22 6.69 4.32
C GLU A 23 13.75 6.25 4.38
N PRO A 24 13.21 6.00 5.58
CA PRO A 24 11.79 5.67 5.72
C PRO A 24 10.92 6.91 5.46
N LEU A 25 9.77 6.69 4.83
CA LEU A 25 8.75 7.74 4.70
C LEU A 25 8.15 8.07 6.08
N ASN A 26 7.71 9.31 6.26
CA ASN A 26 6.92 9.76 7.42
C ASN A 26 5.42 9.92 7.05
N ASP A 27 4.61 10.52 7.92
CA ASP A 27 3.17 10.72 7.67
C ASP A 27 2.88 11.80 6.62
N ASP A 28 3.70 12.84 6.55
CA ASP A 28 3.57 13.92 5.58
C ASP A 28 3.90 13.42 4.16
N ASP A 29 4.93 12.58 4.03
CA ASP A 29 5.29 11.92 2.78
C ASP A 29 4.14 11.02 2.28
N ARG A 30 3.47 10.32 3.20
CA ARG A 30 2.42 9.35 2.85
C ARG A 30 1.07 10.01 2.56
N THR A 31 0.81 11.21 3.05
CA THR A 31 -0.51 11.85 2.90
C THR A 31 -0.90 12.09 1.43
N PRO A 32 -0.06 12.70 0.57
CA PRO A 32 -0.37 12.87 -0.85
C PRO A 32 -0.52 11.54 -1.59
N TRP A 33 0.29 10.54 -1.22
CA TRP A 33 0.20 9.18 -1.78
C TRP A 33 -1.13 8.52 -1.45
N LEU A 34 -1.59 8.60 -0.20
CA LEU A 34 -2.88 8.05 0.23
C LEU A 34 -4.06 8.76 -0.43
N GLN A 35 -3.97 10.07 -0.67
CA GLN A 35 -4.99 10.80 -1.42
C GLN A 35 -5.04 10.34 -2.89
N ALA A 36 -3.88 10.14 -3.54
CA ALA A 36 -3.84 9.60 -4.90
C ALA A 36 -4.45 8.19 -5.00
N LEU A 37 -4.25 7.34 -3.98
CA LEU A 37 -4.90 6.03 -3.91
C LEU A 37 -6.41 6.13 -3.68
N ASN A 38 -6.86 7.09 -2.87
CA ASN A 38 -8.27 7.37 -2.67
C ASN A 38 -8.96 7.72 -4.00
N ASP A 39 -8.35 8.63 -4.77
CA ASP A 39 -8.86 9.06 -6.08
C ASP A 39 -8.85 7.90 -7.09
N ALA A 40 -7.79 7.06 -7.06
CA ALA A 40 -7.71 5.86 -7.88
C ALA A 40 -8.80 4.84 -7.53
N ALA A 41 -9.07 4.62 -6.24
CA ALA A 41 -10.16 3.76 -5.78
C ALA A 41 -11.52 4.27 -6.28
N PHE A 42 -11.75 5.58 -6.16
CA PHE A 42 -12.96 6.24 -6.66
C PHE A 42 -13.14 6.04 -8.17
N ALA A 43 -12.07 6.20 -8.95
CA ALA A 43 -12.10 5.98 -10.40
C ALA A 43 -12.36 4.50 -10.77
N MET A 44 -11.71 3.56 -10.07
CA MET A 44 -11.82 2.13 -10.35
C MET A 44 -13.26 1.60 -10.11
N GLN A 45 -13.93 2.03 -9.05
CA GLN A 45 -15.30 1.58 -8.75
C GLN A 45 -16.34 2.03 -9.80
N ARG A 46 -16.05 3.06 -10.61
CA ARG A 46 -17.00 3.56 -11.63
C ARG A 46 -17.18 2.63 -12.81
N THR A 47 -16.15 1.86 -13.16
CA THR A 47 -16.12 1.02 -14.37
C THR A 47 -15.94 -0.46 -14.04
N ASN A 48 -15.68 -0.82 -12.78
CA ASN A 48 -15.42 -2.19 -12.36
C ASN A 48 -16.34 -2.58 -11.21
N LYS A 49 -16.99 -3.75 -11.33
CA LYS A 49 -17.79 -4.34 -10.24
C LYS A 49 -16.95 -4.68 -9.01
N VAL A 50 -15.69 -5.08 -9.24
CA VAL A 50 -14.73 -5.45 -8.18
C VAL A 50 -13.36 -4.88 -8.52
N SER A 51 -12.75 -4.21 -7.53
CA SER A 51 -11.44 -3.58 -7.63
C SER A 51 -10.59 -3.99 -6.43
N LEU A 52 -9.34 -4.36 -6.66
CA LEU A 52 -8.39 -4.78 -5.64
C LEU A 52 -7.17 -3.86 -5.66
N ILE A 53 -6.87 -3.25 -4.52
CA ILE A 53 -5.70 -2.39 -4.33
C ILE A 53 -4.83 -3.02 -3.25
N VAL A 54 -3.56 -3.28 -3.57
CA VAL A 54 -2.58 -3.78 -2.60
C VAL A 54 -1.91 -2.58 -1.93
N CYS A 55 -2.13 -2.40 -0.64
CA CYS A 55 -1.59 -1.29 0.15
C CYS A 55 -1.32 -1.75 1.59
N SER A 56 -0.20 -1.37 2.18
CA SER A 56 0.16 -1.70 3.56
C SER A 56 -0.82 -1.09 4.57
N ALA A 57 -1.29 0.15 4.33
CA ALA A 57 -2.36 0.84 5.07
C ALA A 57 -2.31 0.64 6.60
N LEU A 58 -1.10 0.71 7.17
CA LEU A 58 -0.77 0.23 8.52
C LEU A 58 -1.53 0.98 9.62
N LYS A 59 -1.62 2.31 9.52
CA LYS A 59 -2.28 3.15 10.54
C LYS A 59 -3.78 3.30 10.28
N LYS A 60 -4.55 3.48 11.35
CA LYS A 60 -5.98 3.81 11.26
C LYS A 60 -6.21 5.09 10.45
N SER A 61 -5.40 6.13 10.68
CA SER A 61 -5.47 7.39 9.95
C SER A 61 -5.33 7.21 8.43
N TYR A 62 -4.44 6.31 7.98
CA TYR A 62 -4.28 6.02 6.55
C TYR A 62 -5.54 5.38 5.96
N ARG A 63 -6.14 4.43 6.69
CA ARG A 63 -7.39 3.78 6.29
C ARG A 63 -8.56 4.77 6.25
N ASP A 64 -8.56 5.76 7.14
CA ASP A 64 -9.59 6.80 7.17
C ASP A 64 -9.47 7.75 5.96
N ILE A 65 -8.25 8.10 5.53
CA ILE A 65 -8.02 8.84 4.27
C ILE A 65 -8.58 8.04 3.07
N LEU A 66 -8.28 6.75 2.98
CA LEU A 66 -8.76 5.89 1.89
C LEU A 66 -10.29 5.74 1.86
N ARG A 67 -10.96 5.74 3.03
CA ARG A 67 -12.44 5.65 3.11
C ARG A 67 -13.15 6.94 2.72
N LYS A 68 -12.50 8.10 2.85
CA LYS A 68 -13.13 9.40 2.60
C LYS A 68 -13.71 9.44 1.18
N GLY A 69 -15.03 9.61 1.06
CA GLY A 69 -15.71 9.63 -0.26
C GLY A 69 -15.84 8.28 -0.97
N ASN A 70 -15.38 7.18 -0.37
CA ASN A 70 -15.43 5.81 -0.91
C ASN A 70 -16.23 4.88 0.03
N PRO A 71 -17.57 5.01 0.12
CA PRO A 71 -18.38 4.24 1.08
C PRO A 71 -18.38 2.73 0.84
N ASN A 72 -18.10 2.31 -0.40
CA ASN A 72 -18.02 0.89 -0.79
C ASN A 72 -16.63 0.27 -0.54
N LEU A 73 -15.68 1.03 0.00
CA LEU A 73 -14.32 0.55 0.25
C LEU A 73 -14.25 -0.24 1.54
N SER A 74 -13.74 -1.47 1.44
CA SER A 74 -13.49 -2.37 2.56
C SER A 74 -12.02 -2.82 2.57
N PHE A 75 -11.54 -3.27 3.73
CA PHE A 75 -10.16 -3.75 3.90
C PHE A 75 -10.14 -5.24 4.15
N ILE A 76 -9.20 -5.93 3.51
CA ILE A 76 -8.84 -7.31 3.83
C ILE A 76 -7.48 -7.26 4.52
N TYR A 77 -7.44 -7.62 5.80
CA TYR A 77 -6.20 -7.66 6.56
C TYR A 77 -5.58 -9.06 6.50
N LEU A 78 -4.46 -9.17 5.78
CA LEU A 78 -3.66 -10.40 5.72
C LEU A 78 -2.83 -10.54 6.99
N LYS A 79 -3.47 -10.96 8.08
CA LYS A 79 -2.82 -11.15 9.38
C LYS A 79 -1.88 -12.36 9.35
N GLY A 80 -0.69 -12.18 9.88
CA GLY A 80 0.28 -13.25 10.15
C GLY A 80 1.23 -12.82 11.25
N ASP A 81 1.73 -13.79 12.02
CA ASP A 81 2.71 -13.53 13.06
C ASP A 81 4.09 -13.27 12.45
N PHE A 82 4.96 -12.59 13.21
CA PHE A 82 6.30 -12.20 12.74
C PHE A 82 7.07 -13.41 12.20
N ASP A 83 7.14 -14.51 12.96
CA ASP A 83 7.89 -15.72 12.57
C ASP A 83 7.36 -16.36 11.28
N VAL A 84 6.05 -16.28 11.04
CA VAL A 84 5.41 -16.80 9.82
C VAL A 84 5.75 -15.91 8.62
N ILE A 85 5.70 -14.60 8.80
CA ILE A 85 6.05 -13.64 7.75
C ILE A 85 7.55 -13.75 7.42
N GLU A 86 8.40 -13.80 8.45
CA GLU A 86 9.85 -13.92 8.32
C GLU A 86 10.26 -15.21 7.62
N SER A 87 9.67 -16.35 8.02
CA SER A 87 9.98 -17.64 7.39
C SER A 87 9.55 -17.69 5.91
N ARG A 88 8.40 -17.10 5.56
CA ARG A 88 7.96 -16.96 4.16
C ARG A 88 8.89 -16.07 3.34
N LEU A 89 9.40 -14.98 3.92
CA LEU A 89 10.36 -14.10 3.27
C LEU A 89 11.70 -14.83 3.04
N LYS A 90 12.23 -15.52 4.06
CA LYS A 90 13.49 -16.29 3.97
C LYS A 90 13.43 -17.43 2.96
N ALA A 91 12.28 -18.08 2.82
CA ALA A 91 12.08 -19.17 1.85
C ALA A 91 12.07 -18.70 0.38
N ARG A 92 11.97 -17.38 0.13
CA ARG A 92 11.84 -16.81 -1.20
C ARG A 92 13.22 -16.70 -1.88
N LYS A 93 13.54 -17.62 -2.79
CA LYS A 93 14.78 -17.57 -3.58
C LYS A 93 14.78 -16.32 -4.49
N GLY A 94 15.85 -15.53 -4.43
CA GLY A 94 16.11 -14.43 -5.37
C GLY A 94 15.57 -13.04 -5.00
N HIS A 95 15.02 -12.85 -3.78
CA HIS A 95 14.59 -11.53 -3.31
C HIS A 95 15.24 -11.19 -1.95
N PHE A 96 16.20 -10.26 -1.96
CA PHE A 96 16.64 -9.58 -0.74
C PHE A 96 15.67 -8.44 -0.46
N LEU A 97 14.76 -8.64 0.49
CA LEU A 97 13.97 -7.56 1.06
C LEU A 97 14.91 -6.69 1.91
N ASN A 98 15.02 -5.39 1.64
CA ASN A 98 15.67 -4.48 2.58
C ASN A 98 14.67 -4.19 3.71
N PRO A 99 14.89 -4.69 4.94
CA PRO A 99 13.92 -4.58 6.05
C PRO A 99 13.64 -3.13 6.49
N ASN A 100 14.42 -2.15 6.00
CA ASN A 100 14.26 -0.73 6.36
C ASN A 100 13.25 0.03 5.50
N VAL A 101 12.69 -0.58 4.43
CA VAL A 101 11.70 0.09 3.58
C VAL A 101 10.29 -0.33 4.02
N GLY A 102 9.72 0.44 4.95
CA GLY A 102 8.44 0.15 5.64
C GLY A 102 7.16 0.09 4.77
N ASP A 103 7.30 0.07 3.45
CA ASP A 103 6.18 -0.06 2.49
C ASP A 103 6.28 -1.35 1.64
N ALA A 104 7.21 -2.27 1.97
CA ALA A 104 7.46 -3.52 1.24
C ALA A 104 6.90 -4.80 1.91
N VAL A 105 5.90 -4.67 2.79
CA VAL A 105 5.13 -5.81 3.34
C VAL A 105 3.66 -5.70 2.97
#